data_AF-A0A8T5MMH3-F1
#
_entry.id   AF-A0A8T5MMH3-F1
#
_cell.length_a   1.000
_cell.length_b   1.000
_cell.length_c   1.000
_cell.angle_alpha   90.00
_cell.angle_beta   90.00
_cell.angle_gamma   90.00
#
_symmetry.space_group_name_H-M   'P 1'
#
loop_
_entity.id
_entity.type
_entity.pdbx_description
1 polymer ?
#
loop_
_entity_poly.entity_id
_entity_poly.type
_entity_poly.pdbx_seq_one_letter_code
_entity_poly.pdbx_strand_id
1 'polypeptide(L)'
;MGKESVDVLIEGGKATAAPPLGPALGPLGVNIGKVVADINKKTESFKGMQVPVKVTVDSSTKEYEITVGTPPASALIKKEAGIEKGAANPKTEKVADLSVEQIIKIAKMKEDALLGKNLKQKVKEVIGTCQAMGVLVEGMIAHDAINAVNEGKFDAEIKAEKTELTVEEKKKLDEERKKLQEELKVRKDEFMTKAKNILASLEGKPSSEKRKKLEEAEIPAPIIQELVPAEKEEKGKK
;
A
#
# COMPACT_ATOMS: atom_id res chain seq x y z
N MET A 1 3.16 -26.32 -29.31
CA MET A 1 4.14 -25.64 -28.44
C MET A 1 3.35 -24.83 -27.42
N GLY A 2 3.00 -25.45 -26.30
CA GLY A 2 2.18 -24.83 -25.26
C GLY A 2 3.07 -24.10 -24.28
N LYS A 3 3.19 -22.78 -24.44
CA LYS A 3 3.73 -21.91 -23.40
C LYS A 3 2.63 -21.68 -22.38
N GLU A 4 2.81 -22.16 -21.17
CA GLU A 4 1.88 -21.93 -20.06
C GLU A 4 2.45 -20.81 -19.19
N SER A 5 1.65 -19.76 -18.98
CA SER A 5 2.04 -18.65 -18.12
C SER A 5 1.25 -18.69 -16.83
N VAL A 6 1.95 -18.59 -15.71
CA VAL A 6 1.37 -18.57 -14.38
C VAL A 6 1.72 -17.24 -13.72
N ASP A 7 0.69 -16.50 -13.29
CA ASP A 7 0.85 -15.26 -12.53
C ASP A 7 0.68 -15.54 -11.04
N VAL A 8 1.69 -15.21 -10.23
CA VAL A 8 1.68 -15.38 -8.78
C VAL A 8 2.01 -14.07 -8.08
N LEU A 9 1.36 -13.81 -6.95
CA LEU A 9 1.68 -12.67 -6.09
C LEU A 9 2.56 -13.16 -4.93
N ILE A 10 3.77 -12.61 -4.81
CA ILE A 10 4.74 -13.01 -3.79
C ILE A 10 5.31 -11.80 -3.06
N GLU A 11 5.59 -11.94 -1.77
CA GLU A 11 6.31 -10.91 -1.03
C GLU A 11 7.79 -10.92 -1.42
N GLY A 12 8.28 -9.77 -1.88
CA GLY A 12 9.65 -9.58 -2.31
C GLY A 12 10.64 -9.97 -1.21
N GLY A 13 11.67 -10.72 -1.59
CA GLY A 13 12.73 -11.21 -0.71
C GLY A 13 12.29 -12.21 0.37
N LYS A 14 11.02 -12.63 0.39
CA LYS A 14 10.49 -13.71 1.26
C LYS A 14 9.67 -14.73 0.45
N ALA A 15 10.01 -14.94 -0.82
CA ALA A 15 9.37 -15.99 -1.62
C ALA A 15 9.71 -17.35 -1.03
N THR A 16 8.69 -18.19 -0.84
CA THR A 16 8.82 -19.57 -0.34
C THR A 16 8.15 -20.53 -1.31
N ALA A 17 8.59 -21.80 -1.33
CA ALA A 17 7.99 -22.87 -2.15
C ALA A 17 6.58 -23.31 -1.67
N ALA A 18 5.94 -22.50 -0.82
CA ALA A 18 4.68 -22.77 -0.16
C ALA A 18 3.47 -22.63 -1.14
N PRO A 19 2.21 -22.78 -0.68
CA PRO A 19 0.99 -22.88 -1.51
C PRO A 19 0.75 -21.85 -2.63
N PRO A 20 1.32 -20.63 -2.69
CA PRO A 20 1.16 -19.79 -3.89
C PRO A 20 1.99 -20.25 -5.10
N LEU A 21 3.16 -20.85 -4.90
CA LEU A 21 4.08 -21.23 -5.99
C LEU A 21 4.06 -22.74 -6.27
N GLY A 22 3.95 -23.56 -5.23
CA GLY A 22 4.02 -25.03 -5.35
C GLY A 22 2.92 -25.64 -6.24
N PRO A 23 1.63 -25.38 -5.98
CA PRO A 23 0.52 -25.87 -6.80
C PRO A 23 0.50 -25.27 -8.22
N ALA A 24 0.99 -24.05 -8.37
CA ALA A 24 0.94 -23.32 -9.64
C ALA A 24 2.04 -23.76 -10.60
N LEU A 25 3.22 -24.13 -10.07
CA LEU A 25 4.37 -24.59 -10.86
C LEU A 25 4.56 -26.12 -10.85
N GLY A 26 3.91 -26.83 -9.92
CA GLY A 26 3.99 -28.28 -9.77
C GLY A 26 3.57 -29.07 -11.02
N PRO A 27 2.43 -28.75 -11.67
CA PRO A 27 1.99 -29.44 -12.89
C PRO A 27 2.94 -29.24 -14.07
N LEU A 28 3.71 -28.16 -14.06
CA LEU A 28 4.61 -27.74 -15.14
C LEU A 28 5.99 -28.42 -15.06
N GLY A 29 6.27 -29.18 -13.99
CA GLY A 29 7.51 -29.95 -13.85
C GLY A 29 8.79 -29.12 -13.73
N VAL A 30 8.68 -27.84 -13.36
CA VAL A 30 9.82 -26.93 -13.17
C VAL A 30 10.45 -27.07 -11.79
N ASN A 31 11.73 -26.71 -11.68
CA ASN A 31 12.42 -26.72 -10.39
C ASN A 31 12.00 -25.52 -9.53
N ILE A 32 11.00 -25.75 -8.66
CA ILE A 32 10.42 -24.74 -7.78
C ILE A 32 11.48 -24.05 -6.91
N GLY A 33 12.48 -24.80 -6.42
CA GLY A 33 13.55 -24.25 -5.58
C GLY A 33 14.41 -23.22 -6.31
N LYS A 34 14.76 -23.49 -7.59
CA LYS A 34 15.48 -22.53 -8.43
C LYS A 34 14.65 -21.30 -8.74
N VAL A 35 13.38 -21.49 -9.10
CA VAL A 35 12.45 -20.38 -9.39
C VAL A 35 12.32 -19.45 -8.18
N VAL A 36 12.13 -20.01 -6.98
CA VAL A 36 12.07 -19.23 -5.73
C VAL A 36 13.35 -18.44 -5.47
N ALA A 37 14.53 -19.05 -5.69
CA ALA A 37 15.81 -18.37 -5.52
C ALA A 37 16.01 -17.23 -6.52
N ASP A 38 15.68 -17.45 -7.79
CA ASP A 38 15.76 -16.45 -8.85
C ASP A 38 14.80 -15.27 -8.58
N ILE A 39 13.58 -15.58 -8.12
CA ILE A 39 12.59 -14.57 -7.71
C ILE A 39 13.12 -13.76 -6.52
N ASN A 40 13.63 -14.42 -5.47
CA ASN A 40 14.17 -13.72 -4.29
C ASN A 40 15.35 -12.82 -4.65
N LYS A 41 16.22 -13.24 -5.57
CA LYS A 41 17.34 -12.44 -6.05
C LYS A 41 16.87 -11.21 -6.84
N LYS A 42 15.89 -11.36 -7.73
CA LYS A 42 15.32 -10.24 -8.50
C LYS A 42 14.46 -9.30 -7.64
N THR A 43 13.83 -9.82 -6.58
CA THR A 43 12.93 -9.06 -5.70
C THR A 43 13.58 -8.58 -4.40
N GLU A 44 14.89 -8.75 -4.22
CA GLU A 44 15.62 -8.33 -3.03
C GLU A 44 15.49 -6.82 -2.76
N SER A 45 15.53 -6.01 -3.83
CA SER A 45 15.30 -4.55 -3.76
C SER A 45 13.88 -4.17 -3.30
N PHE A 46 12.95 -5.12 -3.42
CA PHE A 46 11.53 -4.97 -3.08
C PHE A 46 11.14 -5.76 -1.82
N LYS A 47 12.11 -6.04 -0.94
CA LYS A 47 11.88 -6.72 0.35
C LYS A 47 10.68 -6.11 1.11
N GLY A 48 9.71 -6.97 1.44
CA GLY A 48 8.50 -6.57 2.19
C GLY A 48 7.36 -5.97 1.36
N MET A 49 7.46 -5.97 0.02
CA MET A 49 6.36 -5.54 -0.86
C MET A 49 5.80 -6.73 -1.64
N GLN A 50 4.50 -6.72 -1.90
CA GLN A 50 3.89 -7.71 -2.79
C GLN A 50 4.26 -7.39 -4.24
N VAL A 51 4.90 -8.33 -4.93
CA VAL A 51 5.33 -8.20 -6.32
C VAL A 51 4.64 -9.27 -7.15
N PRO A 52 3.92 -8.90 -8.23
CA PRO A 52 3.40 -9.88 -9.17
C PRO A 52 4.56 -10.45 -9.99
N VAL A 53 4.65 -11.78 -10.07
CA VAL A 53 5.64 -12.49 -10.86
C VAL A 53 4.91 -13.37 -11.86
N LYS A 54 5.27 -13.22 -13.13
CA LYS A 54 4.82 -14.10 -14.21
C LYS A 54 5.92 -15.11 -14.50
N VAL A 55 5.57 -16.39 -14.42
CA VAL A 55 6.45 -17.49 -14.80
C VAL A 55 5.86 -18.12 -16.06
N THR A 56 6.57 -17.98 -17.17
CA THR A 56 6.22 -18.65 -18.42
C THR A 56 7.04 -19.93 -18.51
N VAL A 57 6.37 -21.07 -18.66
CA VAL A 57 7.03 -22.37 -18.81
C VAL A 57 6.72 -22.91 -20.19
N ASP A 58 7.75 -23.36 -20.89
CA ASP A 58 7.57 -24.15 -22.10
C ASP A 58 7.48 -25.63 -21.72
N SER A 59 6.31 -26.23 -21.95
CA SER A 59 6.03 -27.64 -21.67
C SER A 59 6.90 -28.61 -22.49
N SER A 60 7.51 -28.14 -23.59
CA SER A 60 8.32 -28.97 -24.50
C SER A 60 9.81 -28.95 -24.13
N THR A 61 10.35 -27.80 -23.75
CA THR A 61 11.77 -27.65 -23.37
C THR A 61 12.00 -27.68 -21.86
N LYS A 62 10.93 -27.62 -21.05
CA LYS A 62 10.96 -27.43 -19.59
C LYS A 62 11.71 -26.16 -19.17
N GLU A 63 11.94 -25.26 -20.10
CA GLU A 63 12.53 -23.96 -19.83
C GLU A 63 11.49 -23.06 -19.21
N TYR A 64 11.94 -22.25 -18.25
CA TYR A 64 11.10 -21.30 -17.54
C TYR A 64 11.69 -19.91 -17.70
N GLU A 65 10.83 -18.94 -17.96
CA GLU A 65 11.15 -17.52 -18.02
C GLU A 65 10.42 -16.80 -16.89
N ILE A 66 11.17 -16.09 -16.05
CA ILE A 66 10.64 -15.35 -14.90
C ILE A 66 10.64 -13.87 -15.23
N THR A 67 9.44 -13.33 -15.44
CA THR A 67 9.20 -11.90 -15.60
C THR A 67 8.65 -11.36 -14.30
N VAL A 68 9.47 -10.59 -13.59
CA VAL A 68 9.05 -9.88 -12.39
C VAL A 68 8.35 -8.61 -12.84
N GLY A 69 7.06 -8.49 -12.51
CA GLY A 69 6.29 -7.28 -12.76
C GLY A 69 6.64 -6.19 -11.75
N THR A 70 6.22 -4.96 -12.05
CA THR A 70 6.40 -3.87 -11.10
C THR A 70 5.44 -4.03 -9.91
N PRO A 71 5.87 -3.80 -8.66
CA PRO A 71 4.99 -3.78 -7.51
C PRO A 71 3.80 -2.81 -7.68
N PRO A 72 2.69 -3.04 -6.95
CA PRO A 72 1.55 -2.13 -6.95
C PRO A 72 1.99 -0.77 -6.44
N ALA A 73 1.38 0.29 -6.99
CA ALA A 73 1.73 1.67 -6.62
C ALA A 73 1.52 1.89 -5.11
N SER A 74 0.51 1.23 -4.52
CA SER A 74 0.27 1.26 -3.08
C SER A 74 1.45 0.77 -2.24
N ALA A 75 2.17 -0.26 -2.69
CA ALA A 75 3.33 -0.77 -1.96
C ALA A 75 4.53 0.19 -2.05
N LEU A 76 4.75 0.79 -3.23
CA LEU A 76 5.79 1.81 -3.42
C LEU A 76 5.50 3.07 -2.60
N ILE A 77 4.25 3.53 -2.61
CA ILE A 77 3.77 4.65 -1.79
C ILE A 77 3.99 4.33 -0.32
N LYS A 78 3.61 3.14 0.17
CA LYS A 78 3.85 2.73 1.58
C LYS A 78 5.32 2.79 1.96
N LYS A 79 6.22 2.33 1.09
CA LYS A 79 7.67 2.33 1.32
C LYS A 79 8.22 3.74 1.40
N GLU A 80 7.89 4.59 0.42
CA GLU A 80 8.33 5.99 0.44
C GLU A 80 7.69 6.74 1.62
N ALA A 81 6.40 6.48 1.92
CA ALA A 81 5.61 7.04 3.02
C ALA A 81 6.02 6.52 4.41
N GLY A 82 6.78 5.42 4.50
CA GLY A 82 7.15 4.78 5.76
C GLY A 82 5.97 4.23 6.57
N ILE A 83 4.85 3.89 5.92
CA ILE A 83 3.63 3.38 6.58
C ILE A 83 3.37 1.91 6.21
N GLU A 84 2.95 1.11 7.18
CA GLU A 84 2.61 -0.31 6.94
C GLU A 84 1.14 -0.49 6.46
N LYS A 85 0.24 0.37 6.96
CA LYS A 85 -1.19 0.38 6.63
C LYS A 85 -1.61 1.75 6.10
N GLY A 86 -2.48 1.75 5.08
CA GLY A 86 -3.11 2.97 4.58
C GLY A 86 -4.26 3.42 5.49
N ALA A 87 -4.88 4.55 5.16
CA ALA A 87 -6.05 5.05 5.88
C ALA A 87 -7.23 4.06 5.77
N ALA A 88 -7.93 3.83 6.88
CA ALA A 88 -9.18 3.08 6.86
C ALA A 88 -10.29 3.92 6.19
N ASN A 89 -10.31 5.23 6.47
CA ASN A 89 -11.18 6.19 5.80
C ASN A 89 -10.35 7.31 5.14
N PRO A 90 -10.02 7.22 3.84
CA PRO A 90 -9.14 8.19 3.16
C PRO A 90 -9.70 9.61 3.07
N LYS A 91 -11.01 9.79 3.26
CA LYS A 91 -11.66 11.11 3.29
C LYS A 91 -11.41 11.87 4.59
N THR A 92 -11.41 11.18 5.73
CA THR A 92 -11.32 11.79 7.07
C THR A 92 -9.94 11.61 7.72
N GLU A 93 -9.25 10.51 7.41
CA GLU A 93 -7.94 10.19 7.98
C GLU A 93 -6.85 10.37 6.93
N LYS A 94 -5.86 11.21 7.25
CA LYS A 94 -4.63 11.37 6.47
C LYS A 94 -3.51 10.67 7.21
N VAL A 95 -2.87 9.71 6.56
CA VAL A 95 -1.91 8.79 7.21
C VAL A 95 -0.45 9.13 6.92
N ALA A 96 -0.19 9.86 5.83
CA ALA A 96 1.15 10.30 5.45
C ALA A 96 1.07 11.48 4.50
N ASP A 97 2.20 12.14 4.32
CA ASP A 97 2.45 13.14 3.28
C ASP A 97 3.67 12.72 2.45
N LEU A 98 3.62 13.01 1.15
CA LEU A 98 4.67 12.73 0.18
C LEU A 98 4.97 13.97 -0.64
N SER A 99 6.24 14.21 -0.94
CA SER A 99 6.61 15.28 -1.87
C SER A 99 6.32 14.87 -3.32
N VAL A 100 6.14 15.86 -4.19
CA VAL A 100 5.94 15.63 -5.63
C VAL A 100 7.12 14.87 -6.24
N GLU A 101 8.34 15.10 -5.77
CA GLU A 101 9.54 14.38 -6.20
C GLU A 101 9.46 12.87 -5.94
N GLN A 102 8.95 12.47 -4.77
CA GLN A 102 8.74 11.04 -4.46
C GLN A 102 7.72 10.42 -5.41
N ILE A 103 6.67 11.16 -5.74
CA ILE A 103 5.63 10.71 -6.67
C ILE A 103 6.21 10.56 -8.08
N ILE A 104 7.04 11.50 -8.53
CA ILE A 104 7.75 11.41 -9.82
C ILE A 104 8.66 10.18 -9.84
N LYS A 105 9.41 9.95 -8.76
CA LYS A 105 10.28 8.77 -8.63
C LYS A 105 9.49 7.46 -8.70
N ILE A 106 8.34 7.38 -8.01
CA ILE A 106 7.44 6.22 -8.07
C ILE A 106 6.87 6.06 -9.49
N ALA A 107 6.48 7.15 -10.15
CA ALA A 107 5.95 7.14 -11.50
C ALA A 107 6.99 6.63 -12.52
N LYS A 108 8.27 7.01 -12.36
CA LYS A 108 9.37 6.48 -13.18
C LYS A 108 9.68 5.02 -12.89
N MET A 109 9.70 4.61 -11.63
CA MET A 109 9.90 3.20 -11.28
C MET A 109 8.79 2.29 -11.83
N LYS A 110 7.58 2.83 -11.96
CA LYS A 110 6.41 2.15 -12.51
C LYS A 110 6.12 2.51 -13.95
N GLU A 111 7.10 3.08 -14.65
CA GLU A 111 6.85 3.67 -15.96
C GLU A 111 6.30 2.66 -16.98
N ASP A 112 6.81 1.42 -16.95
CA ASP A 112 6.40 0.33 -17.84
C ASP A 112 4.99 -0.22 -17.55
N ALA A 113 4.48 0.01 -16.34
CA ALA A 113 3.19 -0.52 -15.88
C ALA A 113 2.09 0.57 -15.78
N LEU A 114 2.40 1.82 -16.09
CA LEU A 114 1.43 2.93 -16.13
C LEU A 114 0.94 3.16 -17.56
N LEU A 115 -0.33 3.56 -17.69
CA LEU A 115 -0.97 3.78 -18.99
C LEU A 115 -0.77 5.20 -19.54
N GLY A 116 -0.33 6.13 -18.69
CA GLY A 116 -0.10 7.52 -19.04
C GLY A 116 0.90 7.67 -20.19
N LYS A 117 0.55 8.45 -21.20
CA LYS A 117 1.43 8.70 -22.35
C LYS A 117 2.60 9.62 -22.01
N ASN A 118 2.37 10.53 -21.06
CA ASN A 118 3.33 11.52 -20.60
C ASN A 118 3.63 11.30 -19.11
N LEU A 119 4.82 11.68 -18.65
CA LEU A 119 5.20 11.60 -17.23
C LEU A 119 4.19 12.34 -16.33
N LYS A 120 3.64 13.47 -16.81
CA LYS A 120 2.56 14.21 -16.14
C LYS A 120 1.28 13.37 -15.90
N GLN A 121 0.91 12.52 -16.85
CA GLN A 121 -0.23 11.60 -16.68
C GLN A 121 0.12 10.46 -15.72
N LYS A 122 1.34 9.92 -15.83
CA LYS A 122 1.86 8.88 -14.93
C LYS A 122 1.89 9.37 -13.46
N VAL A 123 2.31 10.61 -13.22
CA VAL A 123 2.29 11.26 -11.90
C VAL A 123 0.86 11.35 -11.36
N LYS A 124 -0.12 11.74 -12.18
CA LYS A 124 -1.54 11.79 -11.76
C LYS A 124 -2.10 10.42 -11.38
N GLU A 125 -1.73 9.36 -12.09
CA GLU A 125 -2.13 7.99 -11.73
C GLU A 125 -1.60 7.59 -10.34
N VAL A 126 -0.36 7.98 -10.03
CA VAL A 126 0.23 7.76 -8.71
C VAL A 126 -0.48 8.61 -7.65
N ILE A 127 -0.74 9.90 -7.91
CA ILE A 127 -1.51 10.77 -7.00
C ILE A 127 -2.91 10.21 -6.73
N GLY A 128 -3.59 9.67 -7.75
CA GLY A 128 -4.88 9.00 -7.58
C GLY A 128 -4.80 7.79 -6.64
N THR A 129 -3.68 7.06 -6.66
CA THR A 129 -3.45 5.96 -5.72
C THR A 129 -3.21 6.50 -4.30
N CYS A 130 -2.49 7.62 -4.15
CA CYS A 130 -2.33 8.30 -2.85
C CYS A 130 -3.69 8.71 -2.26
N GLN A 131 -4.63 9.17 -3.09
CA GLN A 131 -5.99 9.50 -2.66
C GLN A 131 -6.71 8.33 -2.00
N ALA A 132 -6.68 7.15 -2.64
CA ALA A 132 -7.34 5.95 -2.12
C ALA A 132 -6.72 5.46 -0.80
N MET A 133 -5.46 5.82 -0.54
CA MET A 133 -4.75 5.46 0.69
C MET A 133 -4.78 6.54 1.78
N GLY A 134 -5.35 7.71 1.50
CA GLY A 134 -5.36 8.83 2.44
C GLY A 134 -3.98 9.48 2.62
N VAL A 135 -3.18 9.52 1.57
CA VAL A 135 -1.86 10.17 1.56
C VAL A 135 -1.98 11.56 0.93
N LEU A 136 -1.42 12.56 1.61
CA LEU A 136 -1.31 13.94 1.13
C LEU A 136 -0.12 14.09 0.19
N VAL A 137 -0.16 15.15 -0.62
CA VAL A 137 0.93 15.52 -1.53
C VAL A 137 1.30 16.97 -1.28
N GLU A 138 2.47 17.22 -0.70
CA GLU A 138 2.92 18.55 -0.25
C GLU A 138 1.84 19.28 0.57
N GLY A 139 1.23 18.59 1.53
CA GLY A 139 0.15 19.12 2.36
C GLY A 139 -1.18 19.31 1.63
N MET A 140 -1.26 19.03 0.33
CA MET A 140 -2.48 19.16 -0.46
C MET A 140 -3.25 17.84 -0.54
N ILE A 141 -4.58 17.95 -0.67
CA ILE A 141 -5.43 16.80 -0.98
C ILE A 141 -5.18 16.39 -2.43
N ALA A 142 -5.21 15.08 -2.71
CA ALA A 142 -4.94 14.54 -4.05
C ALA A 142 -5.72 15.22 -5.19
N HIS A 143 -6.97 15.67 -4.95
CA HIS A 143 -7.74 16.42 -5.95
C HIS A 143 -7.09 17.76 -6.30
N ASP A 144 -6.66 18.51 -5.29
CA ASP A 144 -6.01 19.81 -5.47
C ASP A 144 -4.60 19.64 -6.03
N ALA A 145 -3.89 18.57 -5.64
CA ALA A 145 -2.62 18.20 -6.24
C ALA A 145 -2.77 17.86 -7.74
N ILE A 146 -3.81 17.12 -8.15
CA ILE A 146 -4.10 16.85 -9.56
C ILE A 146 -4.39 18.16 -10.32
N ASN A 147 -5.12 19.09 -9.70
CA ASN A 147 -5.39 20.41 -10.28
C ASN A 147 -4.13 21.26 -10.40
N ALA A 148 -3.29 21.31 -9.37
CA ALA A 148 -2.00 21.99 -9.41
C ALA A 148 -1.06 21.40 -10.48
N VAL A 149 -1.08 20.07 -10.65
CA VAL A 149 -0.41 19.41 -11.77
C VAL A 149 -1.04 19.85 -13.09
N ASN A 150 -2.37 19.90 -13.23
CA ASN A 150 -3.04 20.38 -14.45
C ASN A 150 -2.63 21.82 -14.81
N GLU A 151 -2.65 22.72 -13.83
CA GLU A 151 -2.22 24.12 -13.91
C GLU A 151 -0.73 24.27 -14.26
N GLY A 152 0.04 23.21 -14.11
CA GLY A 152 1.44 23.16 -14.49
C GLY A 152 2.41 23.74 -13.47
N LYS A 153 1.99 23.86 -12.20
CA LYS A 153 2.87 24.22 -11.08
C LYS A 153 4.09 23.31 -10.97
N PHE A 154 3.91 22.02 -11.30
CA PHE A 154 4.95 20.98 -11.19
C PHE A 154 5.56 20.58 -12.55
N ASP A 155 5.23 21.26 -13.65
CA ASP A 155 5.76 20.90 -14.98
C ASP A 155 7.30 21.07 -15.05
N ALA A 156 7.87 21.98 -14.26
CA ALA A 156 9.31 22.18 -14.16
C ALA A 156 10.02 20.99 -13.50
N GLU A 157 9.50 20.45 -12.40
CA GLU A 157 10.08 19.29 -11.70
C GLU A 157 9.85 17.99 -12.47
N ILE A 158 8.69 17.84 -13.09
CA ILE A 158 8.36 16.70 -13.96
C ILE A 158 9.30 16.68 -15.18
N LYS A 159 9.59 17.83 -15.80
CA LYS A 159 10.56 17.91 -16.92
C LYS A 159 12.01 17.84 -16.49
N ALA A 160 12.34 18.35 -15.30
CA ALA A 160 13.70 18.33 -14.77
C ALA A 160 14.14 16.94 -14.30
N GLU A 161 13.23 15.95 -14.31
CA GLU A 161 13.55 14.56 -13.98
C GLU A 161 14.22 14.39 -12.61
N LYS A 162 14.05 15.35 -11.68
CA LYS A 162 14.70 15.34 -10.37
C LYS A 162 14.22 14.13 -9.58
N THR A 163 15.07 13.10 -9.54
CA THR A 163 14.82 11.82 -8.86
C THR A 163 15.44 11.76 -7.46
N GLU A 164 16.09 12.85 -7.03
CA GLU A 164 16.89 12.89 -5.82
C GLU A 164 16.42 14.03 -4.92
N LEU A 165 15.70 13.66 -3.85
CA LEU A 165 15.52 14.57 -2.71
C LEU A 165 16.90 14.93 -2.17
N THR A 166 17.15 16.22 -2.01
CA THR A 166 18.33 16.64 -1.25
C THR A 166 18.20 16.20 0.21
N VAL A 167 19.34 15.96 0.87
CA VAL A 167 19.41 15.44 2.25
C VAL A 167 18.61 16.30 3.24
N GLU A 168 18.41 17.58 2.93
CA GLU A 168 17.63 18.53 3.73
C GLU A 168 16.11 18.33 3.61
N GLU A 169 15.59 17.96 2.44
CA GLU A 169 14.17 17.71 2.22
C GLU A 169 13.72 16.39 2.86
N LYS A 170 14.59 15.37 2.88
CA LYS A 170 14.36 14.15 3.67
C LYS A 170 14.25 14.44 5.17
N LYS A 171 15.09 15.32 5.71
CA LYS A 171 15.01 15.72 7.12
C LYS A 171 13.70 16.44 7.44
N LYS A 172 13.27 17.36 6.58
CA LYS A 172 11.98 18.05 6.75
C LYS A 172 10.79 17.09 6.67
N LEU A 173 10.81 16.16 5.71
CA LEU A 173 9.76 15.15 5.56
C LEU A 173 9.73 14.17 6.74
N ASP A 174 10.88 13.79 7.30
CA ASP A 174 10.97 12.95 8.50
C ASP A 174 10.50 13.69 9.77
N GLU A 175 10.75 14.99 9.86
CA GLU A 175 10.23 15.85 10.93
C GLU A 175 8.71 16.07 10.82
N GLU A 176 8.19 16.34 9.61
CA GLU A 176 6.75 16.40 9.36
C GLU A 176 6.09 15.07 9.64
N ARG A 177 6.71 13.94 9.28
CA ARG A 177 6.21 12.61 9.64
C ARG A 177 6.14 12.39 11.14
N LYS A 178 7.16 12.81 11.89
CA LYS A 178 7.11 12.74 13.35
C LYS A 178 5.96 13.56 13.91
N LYS A 179 5.79 14.79 13.45
CA LYS A 179 4.67 15.65 13.86
C LYS A 179 3.32 15.05 13.49
N LEU A 180 3.16 14.56 12.27
CA LEU A 180 1.91 13.95 11.79
C LEU A 180 1.60 12.65 12.56
N GLN A 181 2.61 11.83 12.85
CA GLN A 181 2.46 10.62 13.68
C GLN A 181 2.11 10.95 15.12
N GLU A 182 2.69 12.00 15.68
CA GLU A 182 2.41 12.47 17.04
C GLU A 182 1.02 13.08 17.13
N GLU A 183 0.62 13.89 16.15
CA GLU A 183 -0.73 14.45 16.03
C GLU A 183 -1.78 13.36 15.81
N LEU A 184 -1.49 12.37 14.96
CA LEU A 184 -2.33 11.18 14.78
C LEU A 184 -2.40 10.32 16.05
N LYS A 185 -1.33 10.28 16.86
CA LYS A 185 -1.30 9.52 18.12
C LYS A 185 -2.10 10.23 19.21
N VAL A 186 -1.92 11.54 19.38
CA VAL A 186 -2.73 12.37 20.28
C VAL A 186 -4.20 12.28 19.89
N ARG A 187 -4.52 12.40 18.60
CA ARG A 187 -5.88 12.29 18.11
C ARG A 187 -6.45 10.89 18.30
N LYS A 188 -5.67 9.83 18.09
CA LYS A 188 -6.06 8.45 18.42
C LYS A 188 -6.30 8.27 19.92
N ASP A 189 -5.47 8.84 20.78
CA ASP A 189 -5.62 8.76 22.24
C ASP A 189 -6.86 9.53 22.72
N GLU A 190 -7.18 10.67 22.10
CA GLU A 190 -8.44 11.38 22.33
C GLU A 190 -9.65 10.54 21.89
N PHE A 191 -9.60 9.93 20.70
CA PHE A 191 -10.65 9.05 20.22
C PHE A 191 -10.79 7.80 21.10
N MET A 192 -9.68 7.22 21.57
CA MET A 192 -9.67 6.10 22.52
C MET A 192 -10.28 6.49 23.87
N THR A 193 -10.02 7.70 24.35
CA THR A 193 -10.58 8.20 25.62
C THR A 193 -12.08 8.46 25.48
N LYS A 194 -12.51 9.09 24.39
CA LYS A 194 -13.93 9.25 24.05
C LYS A 194 -14.62 7.89 23.93
N ALA A 195 -14.00 6.94 23.24
CA ALA A 195 -14.52 5.59 23.08
C ALA A 195 -14.66 4.86 24.42
N LYS A 196 -13.67 4.94 25.31
CA LYS A 196 -13.73 4.35 26.67
C LYS A 196 -14.82 4.99 27.53
N ASN A 197 -15.00 6.31 27.47
CA ASN A 197 -16.06 7.00 28.21
C ASN A 197 -17.47 6.60 27.72
N ILE A 198 -17.64 6.43 26.40
CA ILE A 198 -18.88 5.95 25.80
C ILE A 198 -19.11 4.47 26.16
N LEU A 199 -18.06 3.65 26.16
CA LEU A 199 -18.14 2.24 26.53
C LEU A 199 -18.52 2.06 28.01
N ALA A 200 -17.95 2.86 28.91
CA ALA A 200 -18.27 2.89 30.33
C ALA A 200 -19.74 3.31 30.57
N SER A 201 -20.24 4.25 29.78
CA SER A 201 -21.65 4.67 29.82
C SER A 201 -22.62 3.62 29.26
N LEU A 202 -22.11 2.54 28.65
CA LEU A 202 -22.88 1.48 27.99
C LEU A 202 -22.52 0.08 28.53
N GLU A 203 -21.93 -0.02 29.72
CA GLU A 203 -21.71 -1.30 30.39
C GLU A 203 -23.04 -2.06 30.54
N GLY A 204 -23.06 -3.31 30.07
CA GLY A 204 -24.26 -4.17 30.05
C GLY A 204 -25.01 -4.27 28.70
N LYS A 205 -24.72 -3.41 27.70
CA LYS A 205 -25.35 -3.52 26.36
C LYS A 205 -24.63 -4.50 25.43
N PRO A 206 -25.34 -5.18 24.50
CA PRO A 206 -24.76 -6.09 23.53
C PRO A 206 -23.69 -5.40 22.66
N SER A 207 -22.65 -6.16 22.30
CA SER A 207 -21.49 -5.69 21.51
C SER A 207 -21.87 -5.02 20.18
N SER A 208 -23.06 -5.35 19.63
CA SER A 208 -23.64 -4.71 18.45
C SER A 208 -24.10 -3.26 18.69
N GLU A 209 -24.80 -2.97 19.80
CA GLU A 209 -25.24 -1.60 20.15
C GLU A 209 -24.04 -0.71 20.52
N LYS A 210 -23.03 -1.27 21.19
CA LYS A 210 -21.80 -0.55 21.53
C LYS A 210 -21.07 -0.09 20.26
N ARG A 211 -20.94 -0.98 19.27
CA ARG A 211 -20.35 -0.64 17.96
C ARG A 211 -21.11 0.45 17.24
N LYS A 212 -22.44 0.33 17.18
CA LYS A 212 -23.28 1.29 16.47
C LYS A 212 -23.17 2.70 17.07
N LYS A 213 -23.11 2.80 18.40
CA LYS A 213 -22.90 4.09 19.09
C LYS A 213 -21.48 4.63 18.99
N LEU A 214 -20.46 3.75 18.94
CA LEU A 214 -19.08 4.17 18.70
C LEU A 214 -18.89 4.65 17.26
N GLU A 215 -19.61 4.05 16.30
CA GLU A 215 -19.64 4.44 14.90
C GLU A 215 -20.42 5.76 14.70
N GLU A 216 -21.54 5.95 15.41
CA GLU A 216 -22.26 7.25 15.48
C GLU A 216 -21.43 8.37 16.13
N ALA A 217 -20.46 8.04 16.98
CA ALA A 217 -19.57 8.99 17.63
C ALA A 217 -18.32 9.35 16.80
N GLU A 218 -18.31 9.03 15.50
CA GLU A 218 -17.21 9.27 14.55
C GLU A 218 -15.87 8.64 14.96
N ILE A 219 -15.89 7.58 15.78
CA ILE A 219 -14.66 6.89 16.17
C ILE A 219 -14.19 6.03 14.98
N PRO A 220 -12.91 6.13 14.56
CA PRO A 220 -12.39 5.31 13.48
C PRO A 220 -12.61 3.81 13.71
N ALA A 221 -13.10 3.11 12.68
CA ALA A 221 -13.32 1.66 12.67
C ALA A 221 -12.17 0.80 13.28
N PRO A 222 -10.87 1.10 13.09
CA PRO A 222 -9.81 0.33 13.74
C PRO A 222 -9.85 0.41 15.28
N ILE A 223 -10.22 1.54 15.87
CA ILE A 223 -10.34 1.72 17.33
C ILE A 223 -11.56 0.96 17.87
N ILE A 224 -12.67 0.97 17.13
CA ILE A 224 -13.89 0.22 17.50
C ILE A 224 -13.61 -1.29 17.51
N GLN A 225 -12.84 -1.79 16.54
CA GLN A 225 -12.42 -3.19 16.48
C GLN A 225 -11.49 -3.59 17.63
N GLU A 226 -10.65 -2.66 18.12
CA GLU A 226 -9.74 -2.89 19.24
C GLU A 226 -10.47 -2.90 20.59
N LEU A 227 -11.43 -1.99 20.78
CA LEU A 227 -12.18 -1.85 22.04
C LEU A 227 -13.37 -2.79 22.18
N VAL A 228 -13.98 -3.20 21.06
CA VAL A 228 -15.07 -4.19 21.00
C VAL A 228 -14.71 -5.24 19.95
N PRO A 229 -13.79 -6.16 20.26
CA PRO A 229 -13.45 -7.25 19.35
C PRO A 229 -14.71 -8.04 18.99
N ALA A 230 -14.83 -8.48 17.74
CA ALA A 230 -15.97 -9.28 17.33
C ALA A 230 -15.87 -10.60 18.09
N GLU A 231 -16.80 -10.86 19.01
CA GLU A 231 -17.03 -12.22 19.44
C GLU A 231 -17.37 -13.01 18.18
N LYS A 232 -16.45 -13.91 17.80
CA LYS A 232 -16.72 -14.91 16.77
C LYS A 232 -17.99 -15.62 17.22
N GLU A 233 -18.98 -15.68 16.35
CA GLU A 233 -20.12 -16.58 16.50
C GLU A 233 -19.60 -17.97 16.89
N GLU A 234 -19.72 -18.32 18.16
CA GLU A 234 -19.69 -19.71 18.57
C GLU A 234 -20.93 -20.34 17.93
N LYS A 235 -20.66 -21.18 16.93
CA LYS A 235 -21.59 -22.15 16.38
C LYS A 235 -22.15 -23.02 17.52
N GLY A 236 -23.23 -22.57 18.13
CA GLY A 236 -24.13 -23.41 18.91
C GLY A 236 -24.95 -24.26 17.95
N LYS A 237 -24.41 -25.44 17.61
CA LYS A 237 -25.20 -26.58 17.13
C LYS A 237 -26.36 -26.80 18.10
N LYS A 238 -27.59 -26.78 17.59
CA LYS A 238 -28.67 -27.65 18.06
C LYS A 238 -29.50 -28.09 16.87
#